data_AF-A0A699HT60-F1
#
_entry.id   AF-A0A699HT60-F1
#
_cell.length_a   1.000
_cell.length_b   1.000
_cell.length_c   1.000
_cell.angle_alpha   90.00
_cell.angle_beta   90.00
_cell.angle_gamma   90.00
#
_symmetry.space_group_name_H-M   'P 1'
#
loop_
_entity.id
_entity.type
_entity.pdbx_description
1 polymer ?
#
loop_
_entity_poly.entity_id
_entity_poly.type
_entity_poly.pdbx_seq_one_letter_code
_entity_poly.pdbx_strand_id
1 'polypeptide(L)'
;EPQFILYCERAMSDDSRLARQINALCDTLIDVIDGRDSFIGELDMLAYKFVRRKMAEFMKETQCKDILNLMKLQILGREFELRAREKSLFIEKLKGNMNY
;
A
#
# COMPACT_ATOMS: atom_id res chain seq x y z
N GLU A 1 32.77 -5.71 11.28
CA GLU A 1 31.89 -4.51 11.22
C GLU A 1 31.48 -4.05 9.82
N PRO A 2 32.36 -3.94 8.79
CA PRO A 2 31.98 -3.41 7.47
C PRO A 2 30.91 -4.24 6.76
N GLN A 3 30.99 -5.57 6.87
CA GLN A 3 30.04 -6.51 6.28
C GLN A 3 28.64 -6.40 6.88
N PHE A 4 28.55 -6.03 8.16
CA PHE A 4 27.27 -5.85 8.86
C PHE A 4 26.57 -4.55 8.42
N ILE A 5 27.34 -3.47 8.25
CA ILE A 5 26.81 -2.20 7.71
C ILE A 5 26.30 -2.41 6.28
N LEU A 6 27.07 -3.09 5.42
CA LEU A 6 26.66 -3.41 4.04
C LEU A 6 25.37 -4.25 4.00
N TYR A 7 25.23 -5.21 4.92
CA TYR A 7 24.01 -6.00 5.07
C TYR A 7 22.82 -5.11 5.44
N CYS A 8 22.97 -4.23 6.44
CA CYS A 8 21.91 -3.31 6.85
C CYS A 8 21.52 -2.33 5.72
N GLU A 9 22.50 -1.81 4.97
CA GLU A 9 22.26 -0.91 3.82
C GLU A 9 21.46 -1.63 2.72
N ARG A 10 21.80 -2.88 2.40
CA ARG A 10 21.03 -3.70 1.45
C ARG A 10 19.62 -3.96 1.97
N ALA A 11 19.47 -4.39 3.22
CA ALA A 11 18.18 -4.68 3.82
C ALA A 11 17.27 -3.43 3.94
N MET A 12 17.85 -2.24 4.09
CA MET A 12 17.14 -0.96 4.06
C MET A 12 16.68 -0.60 2.64
N SER A 13 17.53 -0.86 1.64
CA SER A 13 17.19 -0.65 0.23
C SER A 13 16.02 -1.55 -0.20
N ASP A 14 16.02 -2.81 0.23
CA ASP A 14 14.93 -3.75 -0.05
C ASP A 14 13.61 -3.31 0.60
N ASP A 15 13.62 -2.92 1.88
CA ASP A 15 12.41 -2.39 2.54
C ASP A 15 11.89 -1.14 1.83
N SER A 16 12.77 -0.22 1.46
CA SER A 16 12.41 1.01 0.75
C SER A 16 11.81 0.71 -0.63
N ARG A 17 12.34 -0.30 -1.32
CA ARG A 17 11.82 -0.77 -2.62
C ARG A 17 10.42 -1.36 -2.45
N LEU A 18 10.22 -2.22 -1.46
CA LEU A 18 8.92 -2.82 -1.17
C LEU A 18 7.88 -1.77 -0.78
N ALA A 19 8.23 -0.81 0.08
CA ALA A 19 7.36 0.32 0.42
C ALA A 19 6.88 1.09 -0.82
N ARG A 20 7.81 1.43 -1.74
CA ARG A 20 7.45 2.11 -3.00
C ARG A 20 6.53 1.28 -3.88
N GLN A 21 6.79 -0.01 -4.02
CA GLN A 21 5.95 -0.90 -4.82
C GLN A 21 4.55 -1.04 -4.22
N ILE A 22 4.44 -1.14 -2.90
CA ILE A 22 3.15 -1.19 -2.19
C ILE A 22 2.39 0.12 -2.38
N ASN A 23 3.06 1.26 -2.22
CA ASN A 23 2.42 2.57 -2.39
C ASN A 23 1.91 2.77 -3.82
N ALA A 24 2.71 2.42 -4.85
CA ALA A 24 2.28 2.49 -6.24
C ALA A 24 1.09 1.56 -6.54
N LEU A 25 1.07 0.37 -5.93
CA LEU A 25 -0.07 -0.54 -6.01
C LEU A 25 -1.32 0.07 -5.33
N CYS A 26 -1.15 0.73 -4.19
CA CYS A 26 -2.23 1.42 -3.50
C CYS A 26 -2.82 2.54 -4.36
N ASP A 27 -1.98 3.36 -5.01
CA ASP A 27 -2.44 4.42 -5.91
C ASP A 27 -3.25 3.84 -7.07
N THR A 28 -2.75 2.77 -7.69
CA THR A 28 -3.48 2.06 -8.76
C THR A 28 -4.82 1.49 -8.28
N LEU A 29 -4.87 0.94 -7.06
CA LEU A 29 -6.10 0.41 -6.48
C LEU A 29 -7.12 1.51 -6.16
N ILE A 30 -6.67 2.68 -5.74
CA ILE A 30 -7.53 3.86 -5.52
C ILE A 30 -8.21 4.23 -6.85
N ASP A 31 -7.45 4.37 -7.92
CA ASP A 31 -8.00 4.70 -9.25
C ASP A 31 -9.06 3.68 -9.71
N VAL A 32 -8.82 2.39 -9.45
CA VAL A 32 -9.78 1.31 -9.77
C VAL A 32 -11.04 1.38 -8.91
N ILE A 33 -10.91 1.70 -7.62
CA ILE A 33 -12.03 1.86 -6.69
C ILE A 33 -12.89 3.07 -7.11
N ASP A 34 -12.27 4.20 -7.43
CA ASP A 34 -12.95 5.41 -7.87
C ASP A 34 -13.68 5.21 -9.21
N GLY A 35 -13.04 4.49 -10.14
CA GLY A 35 -13.68 4.09 -11.40
C GLY A 35 -14.89 3.18 -11.17
N ARG A 36 -14.80 2.27 -10.20
CA ARG A 36 -15.92 1.39 -9.83
C ARG A 36 -17.05 2.17 -9.15
N ASP A 37 -16.74 3.12 -8.28
CA ASP A 37 -17.74 4.00 -7.65
C ASP A 37 -18.56 4.75 -8.69
N SER A 38 -17.87 5.31 -9.70
CA SER A 38 -18.52 6.00 -10.82
C SER A 38 -19.48 5.07 -11.56
N PHE A 39 -19.04 3.85 -11.88
CA PHE A 39 -19.87 2.86 -12.57
C PHE A 39 -21.07 2.37 -11.73
N ILE A 40 -20.88 2.20 -10.43
CA ILE A 40 -21.97 1.87 -9.50
C ILE A 40 -23.02 2.99 -9.51
N GLY A 41 -22.59 4.25 -9.49
CA GLY A 41 -23.48 5.41 -9.62
C GLY A 41 -24.32 5.38 -10.90
N GLU A 42 -23.71 5.03 -12.04
CA GLU A 42 -24.44 4.84 -13.30
C GLU A 42 -25.48 3.71 -13.24
N LEU A 43 -25.12 2.59 -12.61
CA LEU A 43 -26.06 1.47 -12.42
C LEU A 43 -27.24 1.87 -11.53
N ASP A 44 -26.99 2.64 -10.47
CA ASP A 44 -28.02 3.13 -9.56
C ASP A 44 -29.00 4.09 -10.26
N MET A 45 -28.51 5.00 -11.11
CA MET A 45 -29.36 5.87 -11.94
C MET A 45 -30.27 5.08 -12.90
N LEU A 46 -29.85 3.87 -13.26
CA LEU A 46 -30.54 2.98 -14.19
C LEU A 46 -31.26 1.82 -13.48
N ALA A 47 -31.40 1.87 -12.16
CA ALA A 47 -31.84 0.77 -11.29
C ALA A 47 -33.33 0.39 -11.41
N TYR A 48 -34.09 1.00 -12.33
CA TYR A 48 -35.45 0.56 -12.65
C TYR A 48 -35.49 -0.88 -13.22
N LYS A 49 -34.36 -1.41 -13.70
CA LYS A 49 -34.20 -2.81 -14.12
C LYS A 49 -33.60 -3.66 -13.00
N PHE A 50 -34.27 -4.77 -12.67
CA PHE A 50 -33.83 -5.73 -11.64
C PHE A 50 -32.36 -6.16 -11.77
N VAL A 51 -31.91 -6.47 -13.00
CA VAL A 51 -30.54 -6.90 -13.28
C VAL A 51 -29.51 -5.83 -12.90
N ARG A 52 -29.79 -4.55 -13.20
CA ARG A 52 -28.87 -3.44 -12.90
C ARG A 52 -28.78 -3.18 -11.40
N ARG A 53 -29.90 -3.26 -10.70
CA ARG A 53 -29.93 -3.18 -9.23
C ARG A 53 -29.11 -4.29 -8.59
N LYS A 54 -29.28 -5.54 -9.04
CA LYS A 54 -28.50 -6.69 -8.52
C LYS A 54 -27.01 -6.55 -8.82
N MET A 55 -26.66 -6.02 -9.99
CA MET A 55 -25.28 -5.72 -10.34
C MET A 55 -24.66 -4.65 -9.43
N ALA A 56 -25.40 -3.57 -9.14
CA ALA A 56 -24.94 -2.52 -8.23
C ALA A 56 -24.75 -3.06 -6.80
N GLU A 57 -25.70 -3.86 -6.29
CA GLU A 57 -25.59 -4.52 -4.98
C GLU A 57 -24.32 -5.39 -4.90
N PHE A 58 -24.07 -6.25 -5.90
CA PHE A 58 -22.88 -7.11 -5.97
C PHE A 58 -21.56 -6.30 -6.06
N MET A 59 -21.55 -5.23 -6.86
CA MET A 59 -20.37 -4.37 -7.02
C MET A 59 -20.03 -3.63 -5.71
N LYS A 60 -21.04 -3.14 -4.96
CA LYS A 60 -20.83 -2.54 -3.64
C LYS A 60 -20.25 -3.53 -2.63
N GLU A 61 -20.76 -4.75 -2.59
CA GLU A 61 -20.23 -5.79 -1.68
C GLU A 61 -18.76 -6.14 -1.96
N THR A 62 -18.39 -6.25 -3.24
CA THR A 62 -17.00 -6.54 -3.63
C THR A 62 -16.08 -5.35 -3.37
N GLN A 63 -16.54 -4.13 -3.61
CA GLN A 63 -15.79 -2.90 -3.34
C GLN A 63 -15.45 -2.72 -1.86
N CYS A 64 -16.38 -3.05 -0.94
CA CYS A 64 -16.09 -3.01 0.49
C CYS A 64 -14.87 -3.87 0.86
N LYS A 65 -14.71 -5.04 0.22
CA LYS A 65 -13.53 -5.91 0.44
C LYS A 65 -12.27 -5.29 -0.14
N ASP A 66 -12.36 -4.66 -1.30
CA ASP A 66 -11.21 -4.00 -1.94
C ASP A 66 -10.71 -2.81 -1.11
N ILE A 67 -11.62 -2.00 -0.54
CA ILE A 67 -11.28 -0.92 0.39
C ILE A 67 -10.56 -1.46 1.63
N LEU A 68 -11.07 -2.55 2.23
CA LEU A 68 -10.41 -3.16 3.38
C LEU A 68 -9.01 -3.69 3.05
N ASN A 69 -8.83 -4.27 1.86
CA ASN A 69 -7.53 -4.73 1.39
C ASN A 69 -6.57 -3.57 1.10
N LEU A 70 -7.07 -2.47 0.53
CA LEU A 70 -6.29 -1.24 0.35
C LEU A 70 -5.77 -0.71 1.69
N MET A 71 -6.62 -0.62 2.72
CA MET A 71 -6.20 -0.16 4.05
C MET A 71 -5.09 -1.05 4.63
N LYS A 72 -5.21 -2.38 4.49
CA LYS A 72 -4.17 -3.33 4.93
C LYS A 72 -2.86 -3.11 4.17
N LEU A 73 -2.91 -2.88 2.86
CA LEU A 73 -1.73 -2.62 2.04
C LEU A 73 -1.07 -1.29 2.44
N GLN A 74 -1.84 -0.24 2.70
CA GLN A 74 -1.30 1.04 3.17
C GLN A 74 -0.58 0.91 4.52
N ILE A 75 -1.16 0.15 5.47
CA ILE A 75 -0.50 -0.16 6.75
C ILE A 75 0.81 -0.90 6.50
N LEU A 76 0.79 -1.96 5.68
CA LEU A 76 1.97 -2.74 5.35
C LEU A 76 3.06 -1.88 4.69
N GLY A 77 2.68 -0.98 3.79
CA GLY A 77 3.61 -0.02 3.17
C GLY A 77 4.30 0.85 4.22
N ARG A 78 3.54 1.39 5.18
CA ARG A 78 4.07 2.18 6.30
C ARG A 78 5.00 1.38 7.20
N GLU A 79 4.71 0.11 7.46
CA GLU A 79 5.62 -0.75 8.21
C GLU A 79 6.98 -0.92 7.53
N PHE A 80 7.02 -1.04 6.21
CA PHE A 80 8.28 -1.11 5.47
C PHE A 80 9.03 0.22 5.47
N GLU A 81 8.34 1.36 5.35
CA GLU A 81 8.94 2.69 5.50
C GLU A 81 9.58 2.86 6.89
N LEU A 82 8.87 2.45 7.94
CA LEU A 82 9.37 2.51 9.32
C LEU A 82 10.58 1.61 9.51
N ARG A 83 10.54 0.36 9.04
CA ARG A 83 11.68 -0.56 9.12
C ARG A 83 12.91 -0.03 8.38
N ALA A 84 12.74 0.56 7.20
CA ALA A 84 13.84 1.21 6.48
C ALA A 84 14.43 2.37 7.29
N ARG A 85 13.58 3.20 7.91
CA ARG A 85 14.01 4.33 8.74
C ARG A 85 14.74 3.88 10.01
N GLU A 86 14.25 2.85 10.68
CA GLU A 86 14.91 2.25 11.85
C GLU A 86 16.32 1.75 11.50
N LYS A 87 16.46 1.04 10.38
CA LYS A 87 17.76 0.59 9.87
C LYS A 87 18.69 1.77 9.57
N SER A 88 18.18 2.85 8.95
CA SER A 88 18.95 4.07 8.69
C SER A 88 19.51 4.67 9.97
N LEU A 89 18.66 4.90 10.98
CA LEU A 89 19.07 5.46 12.27
C LEU A 89 20.07 4.57 13.01
N PHE A 90 19.92 3.25 12.89
CA PHE A 90 20.84 2.30 13.49
C PHE A 90 22.23 2.36 12.82
N ILE A 91 22.28 2.42 11.49
CA ILE A 91 23.54 2.58 10.74
C ILE A 91 24.23 3.91 11.12
N GLU A 92 23.48 5.00 11.22
CA GLU A 92 24.01 6.31 11.63
C GLU A 92 24.65 6.25 13.02
N LYS A 93 23.99 5.61 13.99
CA LYS A 93 24.55 5.39 15.34
C LYS A 93 25.84 4.58 15.31
N LEU A 94 25.89 3.52 14.51
CA LEU A 94 27.12 2.72 14.36
C LEU A 94 28.26 3.55 13.76
N LYS A 95 27.99 4.32 12.70
CA LYS A 95 28.99 5.19 12.06
C LYS A 95 29.48 6.29 13.02
N GLY A 96 28.57 6.90 13.80
CA GLY A 96 28.92 7.90 14.81
C GLY A 96 29.77 7.35 15.96
N ASN A 97 29.51 6.11 16.40
CA ASN A 97 30.29 5.42 17.43
C ASN A 97 31.64 4.90 16.92
N MET A 98 31.85 4.81 15.60
CA MET A 98 33.12 4.40 14.99
C MET A 98 34.05 5.58 14.67
N ASN A 99 33.58 6.83 14.83
CA ASN A 99 34.43 8.01 14.81
C ASN A 99 35.07 8.17 16.20
N TYR A 100 36.22 7.50 16.41
CA TYR A 100 37.18 7.87 17.46
C TYR A 100 37.93 9.14 17.08
#